data_AF-A0A381VIU9-F1
#
_entry.id   AF-A0A381VIU9-F1
#
_cell.length_a   1.000
_cell.length_b   1.000
_cell.length_c   1.000
_cell.angle_alpha   90.00
_cell.angle_beta   90.00
_cell.angle_gamma   90.00
#
_symmetry.space_group_name_H-M   'P 1'
#
loop_
_entity.id
_entity.type
_entity.pdbx_description
1 polymer ?
#
loop_
_entity_poly.entity_id
_entity_poly.type
_entity_poly.pdbx_seq_one_letter_code
_entity_poly.pdbx_strand_id
1 'polypeptide(L)' 'MESGRSSIALEREYWTALEALAYDDGWHNWRDFFYVNVLPDKPDDMPLASHVRRTITACLFSEYGKGK' A
#
# COMPACT_ATOMS: atom_id res chain seq x y z
N MET A 1 17.27 -1.04 18.27
CA MET A 1 16.56 -0.23 17.27
C MET A 1 17.25 -0.45 15.93
N GLU A 2 16.83 -1.49 15.22
CA GLU A 2 17.25 -1.67 13.84
C GLU A 2 16.40 -0.70 13.02
N SER A 3 16.87 0.55 12.90
CA SER A 3 16.37 1.50 11.91
C SER A 3 16.84 1.06 10.52
N GLY A 4 16.49 -0.17 10.15
CA GLY A 4 16.62 -0.68 8.80
C GLY A 4 15.61 0.10 7.98
N ARG A 5 16.08 1.16 7.30
CA ARG A 5 15.34 1.76 6.20
C ARG A 5 15.27 0.70 5.11
N SER A 6 14.29 -0.19 5.21
CA SER A 6 14.01 -1.17 4.17
C SER A 6 13.45 -0.41 2.98
N SER A 7 14.33 -0.11 2.03
CA SER A 7 13.92 0.44 0.74
C SER A 7 13.09 -0.62 0.02
N ILE A 8 11.79 -0.36 -0.12
CA ILE A 8 10.91 -1.23 -0.90
C ILE A 8 10.99 -0.81 -2.38
N ALA A 9 11.36 -1.75 -3.24
CA ALA A 9 11.31 -1.55 -4.68
C ALA A 9 9.89 -1.86 -5.18
N LEU A 10 9.18 -0.83 -5.65
CA LEU A 10 7.88 -0.93 -6.28
C LEU A 10 7.87 -0.13 -7.58
N GLU A 11 7.12 -0.61 -8.55
CA GLU A 11 6.84 0.12 -9.79
C GLU A 11 6.14 1.46 -9.48
N ARG A 12 6.41 2.48 -10.31
CA ARG A 12 5.93 3.86 -10.09
C ARG A 12 4.41 3.93 -9.96
N GLU A 13 3.69 3.12 -10.72
CA GLU A 13 2.25 3.06 -10.77
C GLU A 13 1.64 2.65 -9.43
N TYR A 14 2.31 1.76 -8.68
CA TYR A 14 1.88 1.39 -7.34
C TYR A 14 2.09 2.54 -6.34
N TRP A 15 3.17 3.32 -6.48
CA TRP A 15 3.36 4.52 -5.65
C TRP A 15 2.29 5.55 -5.92
N THR A 16 2.01 5.85 -7.18
CA THR A 16 0.94 6.78 -7.57
C THR A 16 -0.42 6.31 -7.05
N ALA A 17 -0.72 5.01 -7.18
CA ALA A 17 -1.97 4.44 -6.68
C ALA A 17 -2.07 4.52 -5.15
N LEU A 18 -0.98 4.27 -4.44
CA LEU A 18 -0.92 4.40 -2.98
C LEU A 18 -1.20 5.83 -2.52
N GLU A 19 -0.60 6.81 -3.18
CA GLU A 19 -0.84 8.23 -2.90
C GLU A 19 -2.29 8.63 -3.17
N ALA A 20 -2.87 8.15 -4.27
CA ALA A 20 -4.26 8.41 -4.62
C ALA A 20 -5.24 7.78 -3.60
N LEU A 21 -5.02 6.52 -3.22
CA LEU A 21 -5.82 5.82 -2.22
C LEU A 21 -5.75 6.51 -0.85
N ALA A 22 -4.55 6.91 -0.43
CA ALA A 22 -4.37 7.64 0.81
C ALA A 22 -5.13 8.98 0.78
N TYR A 23 -5.02 9.72 -0.32
CA TYR A 23 -5.73 10.99 -0.49
C TYR A 23 -7.26 10.82 -0.48
N ASP A 24 -7.79 9.80 -1.17
CA ASP A 24 -9.23 9.53 -1.25
C ASP A 24 -9.82 9.16 0.12
N ASP A 25 -9.07 8.39 0.92
CA ASP A 25 -9.43 8.02 2.29
C ASP A 25 -9.17 9.17 3.31
N GLY A 26 -8.74 10.35 2.83
CA GLY A 26 -8.56 11.55 3.65
C GLY A 26 -7.23 11.64 4.40
N TRP A 27 -6.24 10.82 4.05
CA TRP A 27 -4.91 10.85 4.66
C TRP A 27 -4.04 11.94 4.04
N HIS A 28 -3.42 12.74 4.90
CA HIS A 28 -2.51 13.81 4.47
C HIS A 28 -1.10 13.30 4.12
N ASN A 29 -0.78 12.06 4.53
CA ASN A 29 0.52 11.45 4.32
C ASN A 29 0.34 9.98 3.94
N TRP A 30 0.74 9.64 2.71
CA TRP A 30 0.65 8.27 2.20
C TRP A 30 1.49 7.28 3.02
N ARG A 31 2.54 7.72 3.73
CA ARG A 31 3.35 6.83 4.58
C ARG A 31 2.58 6.35 5.78
N ASP A 32 1.85 7.25 6.45
CA ASP A 32 1.02 6.87 7.60
C ASP A 32 -0.08 5.91 7.15
N PHE A 33 -0.73 6.20 6.02
CA PHE A 33 -1.67 5.27 5.39
C PHE A 33 -1.02 3.90 5.12
N PHE A 34 0.19 3.88 4.56
CA PHE A 34 0.92 2.66 4.26
C PHE A 34 1.21 1.82 5.53
N TYR A 35 1.70 2.45 6.59
CA TYR A 35 2.02 1.74 7.83
C TYR A 35 0.79 1.23 8.57
N VAL A 36 -0.34 1.94 8.47
CA VAL A 36 -1.58 1.58 9.17
C VAL A 36 -2.45 0.61 8.37
N ASN A 37 -2.51 0.74 7.05
CA ASN A 37 -3.48 -0.01 6.23
C ASN A 37 -2.84 -1.07 5.32
N VAL A 38 -1.56 -0.93 4.98
CA VAL A 38 -0.90 -1.84 4.02
C VAL A 38 0.05 -2.81 4.72
N LEU A 39 0.82 -2.34 5.69
CA LEU A 39 1.87 -3.12 6.35
C LEU A 39 1.40 -4.18 7.39
N PRO A 40 0.36 -3.96 8.23
CA PRO A 40 0.10 -4.81 9.40
C PRO A 40 -0.18 -6.28 9.09
N ASP A 41 -0.85 -6.55 7.98
CA ASP A 41 -1.25 -7.91 7.57
C ASP A 41 -0.24 -8.60 6.64
N LYS A 42 1.03 -8.17 6.64
CA LYS A 42 2.05 -8.81 5.80
C LYS A 42 2.34 -10.23 6.31
N PRO A 43 2.09 -11.29 5.52
CA PRO A 43 2.46 -12.64 5.91
C PRO A 43 3.98 -12.78 6.01
N ASP A 44 4.46 -13.64 6.91
CA ASP A 44 5.91 -13.83 7.13
C ASP A 44 6.58 -14.45 5.89
N ASP A 45 5.93 -15.42 5.26
CA ASP A 45 6.38 -16.12 4.05
C ASP A 45 6.26 -15.30 2.74
N MET A 46 5.95 -14.00 2.81
CA MET A 46 5.78 -13.15 1.62
C MET A 46 6.75 -11.96 1.60
N PRO A 47 7.44 -11.73 0.45
CA PRO A 47 8.22 -10.53 0.24
C PRO A 47 7.36 -9.27 0.37
N LEU A 48 7.87 -8.25 1.08
CA LEU A 48 7.14 -7.01 1.33
C LEU A 48 6.62 -6.35 0.04
N ALA A 49 7.43 -6.30 -1.03
CA ALA A 49 7.01 -5.74 -2.31
C ALA A 49 5.83 -6.50 -2.94
N SER A 50 5.78 -7.82 -2.80
CA SER A 50 4.67 -8.63 -3.31
C SER A 50 3.39 -8.41 -2.51
N HIS A 51 3.51 -8.31 -1.18
CA HIS A 51 2.39 -7.99 -0.29
C HIS A 51 1.78 -6.63 -0.64
N VAL A 52 2.62 -5.61 -0.75
CA VAL A 52 2.17 -4.24 -1.06
C VAL A 52 1.47 -4.18 -2.42
N ARG A 53 2.04 -4.80 -3.46
CA ARG A 53 1.39 -4.87 -4.78
C ARG A 53 0.02 -5.52 -4.69
N ARG A 54 -0.07 -6.67 -4.03
CA ARG A 54 -1.35 -7.40 -3.87
C ARG A 54 -2.40 -6.55 -3.13
N THR A 55 -2.04 -5.89 -2.04
CA THR A 55 -2.96 -5.07 -1.26
C THR A 55 -3.45 -3.86 -2.06
N ILE A 56 -2.54 -3.10 -2.69
CA ILE A 56 -2.91 -1.95 -3.51
C ILE A 56 -3.81 -2.39 -4.67
N THR A 57 -3.46 -3.47 -5.37
CA THR A 57 -4.30 -4.04 -6.42
C THR A 57 -5.69 -4.41 -5.89
N ALA A 58 -5.78 -5.08 -4.74
CA ALA A 58 -7.06 -5.43 -4.14
C ALA A 58 -7.92 -4.20 -3.81
N CYS A 59 -7.32 -3.15 -3.26
CA CYS A 59 -8.01 -1.88 -3.00
C CYS A 59 -8.55 -1.25 -4.30
N LEU A 60 -7.71 -1.16 -5.34
CA LEU A 60 -8.13 -0.60 -6.63
C LEU A 60 -9.30 -1.36 -7.26
N PHE A 61 -9.28 -2.70 -7.21
CA PHE A 61 -10.37 -3.52 -7.74
C PHE A 61 -11.62 -3.50 -6.86
N SER A 62 -11.46 -3.35 -5.54
CA SER A 62 -12.59 -3.18 -4.61
C SER A 62 -13.31 -1.85 -4.85
N GLU A 63 -12.57 -0.76 -5.00
CA GLU A 63 -13.14 0.55 -5.31
C GLU A 63 -13.77 0.57 -6.71
N TYR A 64 -13.18 -0.12 -7.69
CA TYR A 64 -13.81 -0.32 -9.00
C TYR A 64 -15.14 -1.08 -8.93
N GLY A 65 -15.30 -1.98 -7.96
CA GLY A 65 -16.53 -2.73 -7.72
C GLY A 65 -17.64 -1.92 -7.04
N LYS A 66 -17.31 -0.86 -6.29
CA LYS A 66 -18.29 0.04 -5.65
C LYS A 66 -18.90 1.07 -6.60
N GLY A 67 -18.31 1.27 -7.78
CA GLY A 67 -18.76 2.23 -8.79
C GLY A 67 -19.82 1.73 -9.77
N LYS A 68 -20.65 0.72 -9.40
CA LYS A 68 -21.74 0.21 -10.23
C LYS A 68 -23.09 0.22 -9.53
#